data_AF-A0A345C0M6-F1
#
_entry.id   AF-A0A345C0M6-F1
#
_cell.length_a   1.000
_cell.length_b   1.000
_cell.length_c   1.000
_cell.angle_alpha   90.00
_cell.angle_beta   90.00
_cell.angle_gamma   90.00
#
_symmetry.space_group_name_H-M   'P 1'
#
loop_
_entity.id
_entity.type
_entity.pdbx_description
1 polymer ?
#
loop_
_entity_poly.entity_id
_entity_poly.type
_entity_poly.pdbx_seq_one_letter_code
_entity_poly.pdbx_strand_id
1 'polypeptide(L)' 'MKQQRYSGYKTKKLAEKAMSNILNDVKEVRGSLFKMSDKDEEIMLKSDEDFYILKYNEIFFAAVNVS' A
#
# COMPACT_ATOMS: atom_id res chain seq x y z
N MET A 1 -22.29 -1.00 40.74
CA MET A 1 -22.42 -0.27 39.45
C MET A 1 -21.50 -0.91 38.42
N LYS A 2 -22.02 -1.47 37.32
CA LYS A 2 -21.21 -2.04 36.24
C LYS A 2 -20.99 -0.97 35.16
N GLN A 3 -19.76 -0.46 35.04
CA GLN A 3 -19.38 0.47 33.97
C GLN A 3 -19.51 -0.25 32.62
N GLN A 4 -20.46 0.21 31.80
CA GLN A 4 -20.70 -0.28 30.46
C GLN A 4 -19.55 0.16 29.53
N ARG A 5 -18.59 -0.74 29.27
CA ARG A 5 -17.46 -0.51 28.33
C ARG A 5 -17.87 -0.66 26.85
N TYR A 6 -19.08 -0.22 26.48
CA TYR A 6 -19.68 -0.53 25.17
C TYR A 6 -19.48 0.53 24.07
N SER A 7 -18.70 1.59 24.31
CA SER A 7 -18.49 2.64 23.29
C SER A 7 -17.30 2.34 22.36
N GLY A 8 -16.19 1.80 22.87
CA GLY A 8 -14.95 1.62 22.10
C GLY A 8 -14.92 0.44 21.11
N TYR A 9 -15.80 -0.55 21.25
CA TYR A 9 -15.80 -1.72 20.36
C TYR A 9 -16.40 -1.43 18.98
N LYS A 10 -17.40 -0.54 18.91
CA LYS A 10 -18.01 -0.14 17.62
C LYS A 10 -17.05 0.72 16.79
N THR A 11 -16.30 1.61 17.42
CA THR A 11 -15.31 2.46 16.74
C THR A 11 -14.12 1.66 16.24
N LYS A 12 -13.60 0.70 17.02
CA LYS A 12 -12.55 -0.22 16.55
C LYS A 12 -12.97 -1.05 15.34
N LYS A 13 -14.15 -1.67 15.39
CA LYS A 13 -14.66 -2.50 14.29
C LYS A 13 -14.93 -1.70 13.01
N LEU A 14 -15.29 -0.42 13.14
CA LEU A 14 -15.47 0.48 11.99
C LEU A 14 -14.12 0.89 11.37
N ALA A 15 -13.11 1.17 12.21
CA ALA A 15 -11.75 1.46 11.76
C ALA A 15 -11.09 0.25 11.09
N GLU A 16 -11.23 -0.95 11.68
CA GLU A 16 -10.75 -2.21 11.10
C GLU A 16 -11.40 -2.49 9.74
N LYS A 17 -12.71 -2.23 9.60
CA LYS A 17 -13.43 -2.40 8.33
C LYS A 17 -13.00 -1.37 7.27
N ALA A 18 -12.79 -0.11 7.67
CA ALA A 18 -12.28 0.92 6.78
C ALA A 18 -10.85 0.59 6.29
N MET A 19 -9.98 0.12 7.20
CA MET A 19 -8.62 -0.30 6.87
C MET A 19 -8.60 -1.55 5.98
N SER A 20 -9.48 -2.52 6.24
CA SER A 20 -9.65 -3.71 5.39
C SER A 20 -10.13 -3.37 3.98
N ASN A 21 -11.03 -2.39 3.83
CA ASN A 21 -11.51 -1.96 2.52
C ASN A 21 -10.40 -1.24 1.73
N ILE A 22 -9.58 -0.42 2.38
CA ILE A 22 -8.44 0.27 1.75
C ILE A 22 -7.38 -0.74 1.31
N LEU A 23 -7.13 -1.79 2.11
CA LEU A 23 -6.15 -2.83 1.80
C LEU A 23 -6.56 -3.74 0.63
N ASN A 24 -7.86 -3.92 0.38
CA ASN A 24 -8.34 -4.74 -0.73
C ASN A 24 -8.08 -4.10 -2.11
N ASP A 25 -7.86 -2.79 -2.18
CA ASP A 25 -7.52 -2.06 -3.42
C ASP A 25 -6.00 -1.94 -3.64
N VAL A 26 -5.17 -2.45 -2.73
CA VAL A 26 -3.70 -2.42 -2.88
C VAL A 26 -3.27 -3.63 -3.72
N LYS A 27 -2.80 -3.36 -4.94
CA LYS A 27 -2.18 -4.38 -5.81
C LYS A 27 -0.68 -4.47 -5.55
N GLU A 28 -0.17 -5.68 -5.35
CA GLU A 28 1.27 -5.94 -5.34
C GLU A 28 1.82 -6.00 -6.77
N VAL A 29 2.93 -5.31 -7.02
CA VAL A 29 3.67 -5.35 -8.29
C VAL A 29 5.10 -5.79 -8.00
N ARG A 30 5.57 -6.83 -8.70
CA ARG A 30 6.95 -7.34 -8.59
C ARG A 30 7.64 -7.26 -9.94
N GLY A 31 8.90 -6.88 -9.94
CA GLY A 31 9.72 -6.78 -11.14
C GLY A 31 11.14 -6.33 -10.82
N SER A 32 11.95 -6.23 -11.86
CA SER A 32 13.27 -5.62 -11.76
C SER A 32 13.14 -4.10 -11.78
N LEU A 33 13.85 -3.41 -10.89
CA LEU A 33 13.93 -1.96 -10.91
C LEU A 33 14.63 -1.52 -12.20
N PHE A 34 13.89 -0.82 -13.07
CA PHE A 34 14.42 -0.31 -14.32
C PHE A 34 14.96 1.12 -14.15
N LYS A 35 14.19 1.99 -13.49
CA LYS A 35 14.57 3.38 -13.19
C LYS A 35 13.83 3.86 -11.94
N MET A 36 14.49 4.71 -11.17
CA MET A 36 13.87 5.56 -10.14
C MET A 36 14.21 7.01 -10.48
N SER A 37 13.22 7.90 -10.48
CA SER A 37 13.39 9.31 -10.88
C SER A 37 12.77 10.23 -9.84
N ASP A 38 13.60 10.92 -9.06
CA ASP A 38 13.10 11.89 -8.08
C ASP A 38 12.53 13.14 -8.76
N LYS A 39 13.05 13.50 -9.94
CA LYS A 39 12.52 14.64 -10.72
C LYS A 39 11.10 14.39 -11.21
N ASP A 40 10.81 13.15 -11.63
CA ASP A 40 9.52 12.76 -12.22
C ASP A 40 8.60 12.09 -11.17
N GLU A 41 9.09 11.96 -9.93
CA GLU A 41 8.47 11.31 -8.77
C GLU A 41 7.86 9.93 -9.09
N GLU A 42 8.66 9.08 -9.76
CA GLU A 42 8.19 7.78 -10.25
C GLU A 42 9.22 6.64 -10.16
N ILE A 43 8.71 5.42 -10.11
CA ILE A 43 9.46 4.17 -10.24
C ILE A 43 8.99 3.45 -11.49
N MET A 44 9.95 2.98 -12.28
CA MET A 44 9.70 2.12 -13.43
C MET A 44 10.14 0.68 -13.10
N LEU A 45 9.21 -0.27 -13.22
CA LEU A 45 9.45 -1.69 -12.99
C LEU A 45 9.24 -2.46 -14.30
N LYS A 46 10.16 -3.37 -14.58
CA LYS A 46 10.03 -4.33 -15.68
C LYS A 46 9.81 -5.73 -15.13
N SER A 47 8.69 -6.36 -15.50
CA SER A 47 8.48 -7.80 -15.33
C SER A 47 8.74 -8.52 -16.66
N ASP A 48 8.56 -9.83 -16.69
CA ASP A 48 8.78 -10.62 -17.90
C ASP A 48 7.79 -10.28 -19.02
N GLU A 49 6.56 -9.91 -18.64
CA GLU A 49 5.43 -9.69 -19.58
C GLU A 49 5.01 -8.21 -19.68
N ASP A 50 5.33 -7.39 -18.67
CA ASP A 50 4.80 -6.02 -18.55
C ASP A 50 5.87 -4.98 -18.20
N PHE A 51 5.52 -3.73 -18.45
CA PHE A 51 6.26 -2.56 -17.99
C PHE A 51 5.35 -1.63 -17.18
N TYR A 52 5.73 -1.35 -15.94
CA TYR A 52 4.96 -0.54 -15.01
C TYR A 52 5.65 0.80 -14.75
N ILE A 53 4.87 1.88 -14.75
CA ILE A 53 5.27 3.20 -14.29
C ILE A 53 4.37 3.55 -13.11
N LEU A 54 4.96 3.74 -11.93
CA LEU A 54 4.24 3.96 -10.67
C LEU A 54 4.67 5.31 -10.08
N LYS A 55 3.71 6.19 -9.78
CA LYS A 55 3.99 7.47 -9.12
C LYS A 55 4.16 7.28 -7.62
N TYR A 56 5.03 8.07 -6.99
CA TYR A 56 5.33 7.92 -5.56
C TYR A 56 4.10 8.06 -4.66
N ASN A 57 3.14 8.91 -5.03
CA ASN A 57 1.89 9.11 -4.28
C ASN A 57 0.89 7.94 -4.41
N GLU A 58 1.09 7.04 -5.37
CA GLU A 58 0.29 5.82 -5.57
C GLU A 58 0.92 4.61 -4.87
N ILE A 59 2.16 4.74 -4.40
CA ILE A 59 2.92 3.66 -3.78
C ILE A 59 2.75 3.70 -2.28
N PHE A 60 2.18 2.63 -1.72
CA PHE A 60 2.05 2.48 -0.27
C PHE A 60 3.38 2.11 0.40
N PHE A 61 4.17 1.25 -0.25
CA PHE A 61 5.48 0.80 0.20
C PHE A 61 6.29 0.24 -0.98
N ALA A 62 7.60 0.49 -0.99
CA ALA A 62 8.53 -0.09 -1.95
C ALA A 62 9.76 -0.68 -1.24
N ALA A 63 10.20 -1.85 -1.71
CA ALA A 63 11.42 -2.51 -1.24
C ALA A 63 12.24 -3.01 -2.42
N VAL A 64 13.55 -2.88 -2.32
CA VAL A 64 14.52 -3.32 -3.34
C VAL A 64 15.50 -4.26 -2.65
N ASN A 65 15.68 -5.46 -3.21
CA ASN A 65 16.72 -6.37 -2.76
C ASN A 65 18.05 -5.96 -3.39
N VAL A 66 19.10 -5.82 -2.58
CA VAL A 66 20.43 -5.41 -3.02
C VAL A 66 21.42 -6.45 -2.49
N SER A 67 22.11 -7.16 -3.39
CA SER A 67 23.11 -8.19 -3.08
C SER A 67 24.52 -7.70 -3.38
#